data_AF-A0A1Q8EUU4-F1
#
_entry.id   AF-A0A1Q8EUU4-F1
#
_cell.length_a   1.000
_cell.length_b   1.000
_cell.length_c   1.000
_cell.angle_alpha   90.00
_cell.angle_beta   90.00
_cell.angle_gamma   90.00
#
_symmetry.space_group_name_H-M   'P 1'
#
loop_
_entity.id
_entity.type
_entity.pdbx_description
1 polymer ?
#
loop_
_entity_poly.entity_id
_entity_poly.type
_entity_poly.pdbx_seq_one_letter_code
_entity_poly.pdbx_strand_id
1 'polypeptide(L)' 'MSVMSLRLPDDVADTLAHLAKATGRSKSFLAVDALREYLAREAWQIDEIQKALAEADSGDFASAEELEGVLDKWTGNAH' A
#
# COMPACT_ATOMS: atom_id res chain seq x y z
N MET A 1 4.75 10.90 22.66
CA MET A 1 4.09 11.32 21.40
C MET A 1 5.02 12.27 20.69
N SER A 2 5.31 12.03 19.42
CA SER A 2 6.03 13.00 18.59
C SER A 2 5.03 13.94 17.93
N VAL A 3 5.37 15.22 17.79
CA VAL A 3 4.53 16.23 17.13
C VAL A 3 5.25 16.68 15.86
N MET A 4 4.51 16.69 14.76
CA MET A 4 4.98 17.19 13.47
C MET A 4 4.16 18.43 13.09
N SER A 5 4.83 19.48 12.63
CA SER A 5 4.15 20.62 12.00
C SER A 5 4.23 20.46 10.49
N LEU A 6 3.09 20.57 9.81
CA LEU A 6 2.97 20.45 8.36
C LEU A 6 2.50 21.78 7.79
N ARG A 7 3.18 22.27 6.75
CA ARG A 7 2.69 23.38 5.95
C ARG A 7 1.82 22.81 4.84
N LEU A 8 0.55 23.18 4.84
CA LEU A 8 -0.41 22.77 3.83
C LEU A 8 -0.63 23.94 2.85
N PRO A 9 -0.75 23.67 1.54
CA PRO A 9 -1.36 24.60 0.60
C PRO A 9 -2.78 24.99 1.04
N ASP A 10 -3.21 26.22 0.71
CA ASP A 10 -4.47 26.78 1.19
C ASP A 10 -5.69 25.95 0.76
N ASP A 11 -5.70 25.47 -0.50
CA ASP A 11 -6.74 24.62 -1.05
C ASP A 11 -6.90 23.29 -0.28
N VAL A 12 -5.77 22.68 0.11
CA VAL A 12 -5.76 21.46 0.92
C VAL A 12 -6.26 21.74 2.34
N ALA A 13 -5.83 22.85 2.93
CA ALA A 13 -6.23 23.24 4.28
C ALA A 13 -7.76 23.51 4.37
N ASP A 14 -8.32 24.15 3.35
CA ASP A 14 -9.76 24.44 3.23
C ASP A 14 -10.57 23.17 3.01
N THR A 15 -10.09 22.28 2.14
CA THR A 15 -10.73 20.98 1.90
C THR A 15 -10.77 20.14 3.18
N LEU A 16 -9.66 20.07 3.91
CA LEU A 16 -9.58 19.38 5.19
C LEU A 16 -10.51 20.00 6.24
N ALA A 17 -10.63 21.33 6.27
CA ALA A 17 -11.53 22.03 7.18
C ALA A 17 -13.00 21.73 6.89
N HIS A 18 -13.40 21.73 5.62
CA HIS A 18 -14.75 21.36 5.20
C HIS A 18 -15.08 19.91 5.55
N LEU A 19 -14.18 18.98 5.26
CA LEU A 19 -14.37 17.56 5.56
C LEU A 19 -14.48 17.31 7.08
N ALA A 20 -13.63 17.97 7.87
CA ALA A 20 -13.69 17.92 9.34
C ALA A 20 -15.07 18.37 9.86
N LYS A 21 -15.60 19.48 9.33
CA LYS A 21 -16.93 19.99 9.68
C LYS A 21 -18.04 19.02 9.27
N ALA A 22 -17.99 18.49 8.05
CA ALA A 22 -19.02 17.59 7.53
C ALA A 22 -19.07 16.24 8.26
N THR A 23 -17.92 15.74 8.72
CA THR A 23 -17.80 14.43 9.40
C THR A 23 -17.85 14.52 10.92
N GLY A 24 -17.82 15.73 11.49
CA GLY A 24 -17.72 15.94 12.94
C GLY A 24 -16.37 15.47 13.54
N ARG A 25 -15.33 15.34 12.71
CA ARG A 25 -13.99 14.89 13.13
C ARG A 25 -13.02 16.06 13.22
N SER A 26 -11.97 15.93 14.03
CA SER A 26 -10.91 16.93 14.08
C SER A 26 -10.02 16.85 12.84
N LYS A 27 -9.42 17.98 12.44
CA LYS A 27 -8.44 18.02 11.33
C LYS A 27 -7.28 17.07 11.57
N SER A 28 -6.78 17.00 12.81
CA SER A 28 -5.68 16.10 13.19
C SER A 28 -6.08 14.63 13.07
N PHE A 29 -7.33 14.28 13.42
CA PHE A 29 -7.81 12.91 13.24
C PHE A 29 -7.77 12.52 11.76
N LEU A 30 -8.37 13.34 10.88
CA LEU A 30 -8.42 13.07 9.45
C LEU A 30 -7.03 13.05 8.80
N ALA A 31 -6.13 13.94 9.21
CA ALA A 31 -4.77 13.96 8.70
C ALA A 31 -3.99 12.69 9.08
N VAL A 32 -4.12 12.23 10.33
CA VAL A 32 -3.49 10.98 10.77
C VAL A 32 -4.10 9.77 10.07
N ASP A 33 -5.42 9.76 9.89
CA ASP A 33 -6.13 8.68 9.21
C ASP A 33 -5.67 8.53 7.76
N ALA A 34 -5.66 9.64 7.00
CA ALA A 34 -5.16 9.66 5.63
C ALA A 34 -3.69 9.24 5.52
N LEU A 35 -2.83 9.66 6.47
CA LEU A 35 -1.44 9.24 6.51
C LEU A 35 -1.30 7.73 6.80
N ARG A 36 -2.13 7.16 7.68
CA ARG A 36 -2.13 5.73 7.97
C ARG A 36 -2.51 4.93 6.74
N GLU A 37 -3.56 5.33 6.04
CA GLU A 37 -3.98 4.66 4.81
C GLU A 37 -2.90 4.73 3.74
N TYR A 38 -2.28 5.90 3.55
CA TYR A 38 -1.18 6.06 2.61
C TYR A 38 0.00 5.14 2.97
N LEU A 39 0.47 5.20 4.22
CA LEU A 39 1.60 4.39 4.67
C LEU A 39 1.32 2.90 4.59
N ALA A 40 0.10 2.45 4.92
CA ALA A 40 -0.28 1.04 4.81
C ALA A 40 -0.24 0.55 3.36
N ARG A 41 -0.71 1.37 2.40
CA ARG A 41 -0.64 1.04 0.97
C ARG A 41 0.80 0.97 0.47
N GLU A 42 1.64 1.94 0.80
CA GLU A 42 3.03 1.95 0.32
C GLU A 42 3.90 0.88 1.00
N ALA A 43 3.70 0.66 2.31
CA ALA A 43 4.53 -0.25 3.08
C ALA A 43 4.35 -1.71 2.66
N TRP A 44 3.11 -2.14 2.38
CA TRP A 44 2.87 -3.51 1.89
C TRP A 44 3.62 -3.78 0.58
N GLN A 45 3.58 -2.84 -0.37
CA GLN A 45 4.24 -3.02 -1.65
C GLN A 45 5.76 -3.13 -1.50
N ILE A 46 6.35 -2.27 -0.67
CA ILE A 46 7.79 -2.29 -0.40
C ILE A 46 8.17 -3.61 0.27
N ASP A 47 7.42 -4.05 1.28
CA ASP A 47 7.69 -5.28 2.02
C ASP A 47 7.67 -6.52 1.09
N GLU A 48 6.66 -6.61 0.21
CA GLU A 48 6.58 -7.72 -0.75
C GLU A 48 7.73 -7.72 -1.77
N ILE A 49 8.15 -6.54 -2.25
CA ILE A 49 9.31 -6.45 -3.13
C ILE A 49 10.58 -6.91 -2.40
N GLN A 50 10.76 -6.49 -1.15
CA GLN A 50 11.94 -6.90 -0.37
C GLN A 50 11.95 -8.41 -0.08
N LYS A 51 10.80 -9.02 0.19
CA LYS A 51 10.69 -10.48 0.34
C LYS A 51 11.02 -11.22 -0.96
N ALA A 52 10.41 -10.81 -2.07
CA ALA A 52 10.66 -11.43 -3.37
C ALA A 52 12.15 -11.34 -3.78
N LEU A 53 12.82 -10.22 -3.45
CA LEU A 53 14.27 -10.10 -3.65
C LEU A 53 15.06 -11.08 -2.78
N ALA A 54 14.69 -11.23 -1.50
CA ALA A 54 15.35 -12.16 -0.59
C ALA A 54 15.15 -13.64 -1.01
N GLU A 55 13.97 -14.01 -1.50
CA GLU A 55 13.67 -15.33 -2.07
C GLU A 55 14.48 -15.58 -3.35
N ALA A 56 14.55 -14.58 -4.24
CA ALA A 56 15.36 -14.66 -5.44
C ALA A 56 16.87 -14.82 -5.14
N ASP A 57 17.39 -14.04 -4.18
CA ASP A 57 18.79 -14.11 -3.75
C ASP A 57 19.12 -15.44 -3.05
N SER A 58 18.14 -16.08 -2.41
CA SER A 58 18.30 -17.41 -1.82
C SER A 58 18.13 -18.56 -2.83
N GLY A 59 17.76 -18.24 -4.07
CA GLY A 59 17.51 -19.22 -5.13
C GLY A 59 16.18 -19.96 -4.97
N ASP A 60 15.25 -19.43 -4.17
CA ASP A 60 13.91 -19.98 -3.94
C ASP A 60 12.99 -19.68 -5.13
N PHE A 61 13.29 -20.32 -6.25
CA PHE A 61 12.49 -20.29 -7.46
C PHE A 61 11.79 -21.64 -7.65
N ALA A 62 10.61 -21.61 -8.26
CA ALA A 62 9.90 -22.81 -8.66
C ALA A 62 10.75 -23.71 -9.57
N SER A 63 10.62 -25.02 -9.40
CA SER A 63 11.24 -25.98 -10.31
C SER A 63 10.57 -25.95 -11.69
N ALA A 64 11.22 -26.55 -12.69
CA ALA A 64 10.65 -26.69 -14.02
C ALA A 64 9.33 -27.49 -14.00
N GLU A 65 9.22 -28.52 -13.16
CA GLU A 65 7.99 -29.32 -13.05
C GLU A 65 6.84 -28.53 -12.40
N GLU A 66 7.15 -27.69 -11.40
CA GLU A 66 6.15 -26.81 -10.78
C GLU A 66 5.64 -25.75 -11.77
N LEU A 67 6.55 -25.22 -12.60
CA LEU A 67 6.19 -24.26 -13.65
C LEU A 67 5.29 -24.89 -14.71
N GLU A 68 5.59 -26.11 -15.16
CA GLU A 68 4.75 -26.85 -16.12
C GLU A 68 3.33 -27.10 -15.56
N GLY A 69 3.22 -27.52 -14.30
CA GLY A 69 1.92 -27.74 -13.67
C GLY A 69 1.07 -26.46 -13.55
N VAL A 70 1.71 -25.30 -13.33
CA VAL A 70 1.01 -24.01 -13.37
C VAL A 70 0.59 -23.68 -14.80
N LEU A 71 1.47 -23.79 -15.78
CA LEU A 71 1.16 -23.46 -17.18
C LEU A 71 0.00 -24.30 -17.73
N ASP A 72 -0.06 -25.59 -17.43
CA ASP A 72 -1.15 -26.47 -17.86
C ASP A 72 -2.51 -26.06 -17.28
N LYS A 73 -2.54 -25.58 -16.03
CA LYS A 73 -3.77 -25.11 -15.37
C LYS A 73 -4.36 -23.87 -16.05
N TRP A 74 -3.52 -22.97 -16.55
CA TRP A 74 -3.95 -21.70 -17.15
C TRP A 74 -4.13 -21.79 -18.67
N THR A 75 -3.36 -22.62 -19.37
CA THR A 75 -3.51 -22.83 -20.81
C THR A 75 -4.64 -23.81 -21.14
N GLY A 76 -4.92 -24.81 -20.29
CA GLY A 76 -6.04 -25.73 -20.46
C GLY A 76 -7.44 -25.11 -20.29
N ASN A 77 -7.53 -23.94 -19.64
CA ASN A 77 -8.78 -23.18 -19.47
C ASN A 77 -8.89 -21.97 -20.43
N ALA A 78 -7.96 -21.82 -21.38
CA ALA A 78 -7.93 -20.72 -22.34
C ALA A 78 -8.69 -21.04 -23.66
N HIS A 79 -9.69 -21.93 -23.60
CA HIS A 79 -10.55 -22.32 -24.73
C HIS A 79 -11.97 -21.78 -24.58
#